data_AF-A0A963TQW7-F1
#
_entry.id   AF-A0A963TQW7-F1
#
_cell.length_a   1.000
_cell.length_b   1.000
_cell.length_c   1.000
_cell.angle_alpha   90.00
_cell.angle_beta   90.00
_cell.angle_gamma   90.00
#
_symmetry.space_group_name_H-M   'P 1'
#
loop_
_entity.id
_entity.type
_entity.pdbx_description
1 polymer ?
#
loop_
_entity_poly.entity_id
_entity_poly.type
_entity_poly.pdbx_seq_one_letter_code
_entity_poly.pdbx_strand_id
1 'polypeptide(L)' 'MDQRVSPKFFSASLAEADPEVKAAIDQELHRQQDQIELIASENIVSAAVLEAVGSVLTNKYAEG' A
#
# COMPACT_ATOMS: atom_id res chain seq x y z
N MET A 1 30.60 1.34 -2.01
CA MET A 1 29.14 1.38 -1.80
C MET A 1 28.90 1.53 -0.30
N ASP A 2 29.04 2.75 0.22
CA ASP A 2 28.64 3.08 1.59
C ASP A 2 27.66 4.25 1.47
N GLN A 3 26.38 3.92 1.40
CA GLN A 3 25.31 4.84 1.71
C GLN A 3 24.54 4.16 2.83
N ARG A 4 24.80 4.57 4.06
CA ARG A 4 24.06 4.10 5.23
C ARG A 4 22.61 4.48 5.02
N VAL A 5 21.80 3.50 4.61
CA VAL A 5 20.36 3.64 4.54
C VAL A 5 19.89 4.05 5.93
N SER A 6 19.27 5.24 6.03
CA SER A 6 18.78 5.77 7.30
C SER A 6 17.82 4.75 7.91
N PRO A 7 17.85 4.47 9.23
CA PRO A 7 16.89 3.60 9.88
C PRO A 7 15.43 3.97 9.57
N LYS A 8 15.16 5.27 9.34
CA LYS A 8 13.85 5.77 8.92
C LYS A 8 13.35 5.20 7.60
N PHE A 9 14.24 4.82 6.69
CA PHE A 9 13.85 4.25 5.41
C PHE A 9 13.03 2.97 5.57
N PHE A 10 13.33 2.15 6.58
CA PHE A 10 12.64 0.88 6.81
C PHE A 10 11.48 0.97 7.80
N SER A 11 11.37 2.06 8.58
CA SER A 11 10.40 2.16 9.67
C SER A 11 9.43 3.34 9.58
N ALA A 12 9.70 4.32 8.70
CA ALA A 12 8.75 5.41 8.47
C ALA A 12 7.45 4.86 7.89
N SER A 13 6.33 5.34 8.41
CA SER A 13 5.03 5.10 7.80
C SER A 13 4.94 5.81 6.44
N LEU A 14 4.01 5.39 5.58
CA LEU A 14 3.77 6.06 4.31
C LEU A 14 3.44 7.54 4.50
N ALA A 15 2.69 7.90 5.55
CA ALA A 15 2.36 9.30 5.85
C ALA A 15 3.59 10.16 6.17
N GLU A 16 4.64 9.58 6.77
CA GLU A 16 5.87 10.28 7.10
C GLU A 16 6.85 10.30 5.93
N ALA A 17 6.89 9.22 5.14
CA ALA A 17 7.78 9.10 3.99
C ALA A 17 7.27 9.87 2.77
N ASP A 18 5.96 9.82 2.52
CA ASP A 18 5.27 10.45 1.39
C ASP A 18 3.81 10.85 1.75
N PRO A 19 3.61 12.03 2.36
CA PRO A 19 2.28 12.49 2.78
C PRO A 19 1.34 12.78 1.59
N GLU A 20 1.88 13.11 0.41
CA GLU A 20 1.08 13.40 -0.78
C GLU A 20 0.42 12.11 -1.31
N VAL A 21 1.19 11.02 -1.41
CA VAL A 21 0.66 9.70 -1.79
C VAL A 21 -0.33 9.19 -0.75
N LYS A 22 -0.04 9.36 0.56
CA LYS A 22 -0.99 8.98 1.61
C LYS A 22 -2.33 9.72 1.47
N ALA A 23 -2.29 11.03 1.20
CA ALA A 23 -3.50 11.83 1.02
C ALA A 23 -4.30 11.39 -0.21
N ALA A 24 -3.64 11.03 -1.31
CA ALA A 24 -4.31 10.51 -2.51
C ALA A 24 -5.01 9.17 -2.25
N ILE A 25 -4.36 8.26 -1.51
CA ILE A 25 -4.96 6.97 -1.11
C ILE A 25 -6.20 7.20 -0.24
N ASP A 26 -6.15 8.13 0.72
CA ASP A 26 -7.29 8.42 1.59
C ASP A 26 -8.48 9.02 0.82
N GLN A 27 -8.19 9.87 -0.17
CA GLN A 27 -9.23 10.41 -1.05
C GLN A 27 -9.89 9.31 -1.89
N GLU A 28 -9.11 8.36 -2.41
CA GLU A 28 -9.66 7.24 -3.17
C GLU A 28 -10.47 6.27 -2.28
N LEU A 29 -10.02 6.00 -1.05
CA LEU A 29 -10.79 5.22 -0.09
C LEU A 29 -12.15 5.88 0.18
N HIS A 30 -12.17 7.19 0.39
CA HIS A 30 -13.41 7.94 0.57
C HIS A 30 -14.32 7.86 -0.67
N ARG A 31 -13.74 7.99 -1.88
CA ARG A 31 -14.48 7.85 -3.14
C ARG A 31 -15.17 6.48 -3.25
N GLN A 32 -14.46 5.40 -2.93
CA GLN A 32 -15.01 4.03 -2.95
C GLN A 32 -16.10 3.80 -1.91
N GLN A 33 -16.04 4.48 -0.76
CA GLN A 33 -17.04 4.35 0.31
C GLN A 33 -18.34 5.11 0.01
N ASP A 34 -18.25 6.22 -0.72
CA ASP A 34 -19.36 7.15 -0.95
C ASP A 34 -20.05 6.96 -2.31
N GLN A 35 -19.60 6.01 -3.13
CA GLN A 35 -20.15 5.74 -4.46
C GLN A 35 -20.66 4.30 -4.59
N ILE A 36 -21.64 4.10 -5.47
CA ILE A 36 -22.08 2.77 -5.89
C ILE A 36 -21.21 2.35 -7.06
N GLU A 37 -20.37 1.34 -6.85
CA GLU A 37 -19.52 0.79 -7.90
C GLU A 37 -20.32 -0.19 -8.78
N LEU A 38 -20.51 0.16 -10.06
CA LEU A 38 -21.30 -0.60 -11.04
C LEU A 38 -20.45 -1.29 -12.11
N ILE A 39 -19.13 -1.23 -11.98
CA ILE A 39 -18.21 -1.87 -12.91
C ILE A 39 -18.12 -3.36 -12.54
N ALA A 40 -18.69 -4.23 -13.36
CA ALA A 40 -18.85 -5.65 -13.05
C ALA A 40 -17.53 -6.42 -12.82
N SER A 41 -16.41 -5.91 -13.32
CA SER A 41 -15.08 -6.51 -13.16
C SER A 41 -14.33 -6.01 -11.92
N GLU A 42 -14.81 -4.97 -11.25
CA GLU A 42 -14.17 -4.40 -10.05
C GLU A 42 -14.73 -5.01 -8.77
N ASN A 43 -13.94 -5.00 -7.70
CA ASN A 43 -14.32 -5.56 -6.42
C ASN A 43 -13.50 -4.95 -5.28
N ILE A 44 -14.03 -5.02 -4.05
CA ILE A 44 -13.34 -4.58 -2.83
C ILE A 44 -12.78 -5.81 -2.11
N VAL A 45 -11.46 -5.87 -1.98
CA VAL A 45 -10.77 -6.98 -1.31
C VAL A 45 -10.87 -6.86 0.22
N SER A 46 -10.71 -7.98 0.92
CA SER A 46 -10.71 -7.97 2.39
C SER A 46 -9.42 -7.39 2.97
N ALA A 47 -9.48 -6.90 4.21
CA ALA A 47 -8.31 -6.43 4.94
C ALA A 47 -7.20 -7.50 5.03
N ALA A 48 -7.57 -8.77 5.22
CA ALA A 48 -6.61 -9.87 5.26
C ALA A 48 -5.83 -10.05 3.95
N VAL A 49 -6.46 -9.78 2.80
CA VAL A 49 -5.77 -9.80 1.49
C VAL A 49 -4.78 -8.63 1.40
N LEU A 50 -5.19 -7.42 1.82
CA LEU A 50 -4.32 -6.23 1.82
C LEU A 50 -3.09 -6.43 2.72
N GLU A 51 -3.28 -7.00 3.91
CA GLU A 51 -2.18 -7.33 4.83
C GLU A 51 -1.16 -8.29 4.21
N ALA A 52 -1.63 -9.33 3.52
CA ALA A 52 -0.76 -10.30 2.85
C ALA A 52 0.03 -9.65 1.69
N VAL A 53 -0.63 -8.81 0.88
CA VAL A 53 -0.01 -8.10 -0.25
C VAL A 53 1.08 -7.14 0.22
N GLY A 54 0.87 -6.43 1.33
CA GLY A 54 1.85 -5.51 1.92
C GLY A 54 2.95 -6.18 2.75
N SER A 55 3.05 -7.52 2.74
CA SER A 55 3.97 -8.25 3.61
C SER A 55 5.40 -8.35 3.05
N VAL A 56 6.31 -8.82 3.90
CA VAL A 56 7.72 -9.06 3.55
C VAL A 56 7.93 -10.06 2.41
N LEU A 57 6.90 -10.79 1.99
CA LEU A 57 6.96 -11.71 0.85
C LEU A 57 7.38 -11.00 -0.45
N THR A 58 7.07 -9.71 -0.60
CA THR A 58 7.46 -8.94 -1.80
C THR A 58 8.98 -8.80 -1.98
N ASN A 59 9.77 -9.01 -0.92
CA ASN A 59 11.22 -8.92 -0.98
C ASN A 59 11.87 -10.18 -1.56
N LYS A 60 11.09 -11.26 -1.68
CA LYS A 60 11.64 -12.58 -1.95
C LYS A 60 11.64 -12.87 -3.45
N TYR A 61 12.82 -13.18 -3.97
CA TYR A 61 12.97 -13.91 -5.22
C TYR A 61 12.82 -15.42 -4.97
N ALA A 62 11.93 -16.07 -5.71
CA ALA A 62 11.56 -17.48 -5.54
C ALA A 62 11.42 -18.19 -6.90
N GLU A 63 12.53 -18.37 -7.60
CA GLU A 63 12.63 -19.34 -8.69
C GLU A 63 12.55 -20.77 -8.15
N GLY A 64 11.94 -21.67 -8.94
CA GLY A 64 11.72 -23.08 -8.61
C GLY A 64 12.96 -23.95 -8.73
#